data_AF-A0A942G4M7-F1
#
_entry.id   AF-A0A942G4M7-F1
#
_cell.length_a   1.000
_cell.length_b   1.000
_cell.length_c   1.000
_cell.angle_alpha   90.00
_cell.angle_beta   90.00
_cell.angle_gamma   90.00
#
_symmetry.space_group_name_H-M   'P 1'
#
loop_
_entity.id
_entity.type
_entity.pdbx_description
1 polymer ?
#
loop_
_entity_poly.entity_id
_entity_poly.type
_entity_poly.pdbx_seq_one_letter_code
_entity_poly.pdbx_strand_id
1 'polypeptide(L)' 'MADQRTLTIRMPADEYETLRGYAFVTDRSMNDVVREAIGQFLIGDGRRQQFETLLSDARSTYRAALDKLADS' A
#
# COMPACT_ATOMS: atom_id res chain seq x y z
N MET A 1 3.88 -17.87 13.84
CA MET A 1 3.19 -16.56 13.92
C MET A 1 3.40 -15.87 12.58
N ALA A 2 2.35 -15.44 11.87
CA ALA A 2 2.53 -14.71 10.62
C ALA A 2 3.22 -13.37 10.91
N ASP A 3 4.30 -13.05 10.20
CA ASP A 3 5.06 -11.81 10.35
C ASP A 3 4.19 -10.64 9.86
N GLN A 4 3.36 -10.08 10.74
CA GLN A 4 2.43 -9.01 10.42
C GLN A 4 3.15 -7.67 10.52
N ARG A 5 3.21 -6.95 9.39
CA ARG A 5 3.81 -5.61 9.31
C ARG A 5 2.71 -4.56 9.20
N THR A 6 2.87 -3.44 9.91
CA THR A 6 1.95 -2.30 9.85
C THR A 6 2.44 -1.30 8.81
N LEU A 7 1.54 -0.84 7.95
CA LEU A 7 1.79 0.20 6.96
C LEU A 7 0.88 1.40 7.25
N THR A 8 1.47 2.58 7.41
CA THR A 8 0.72 3.84 7.53
C THR A 8 0.63 4.50 6.16
N ILE A 9 -0.58 4.71 5.66
CA ILE A 9 -0.84 5.34 4.37
C ILE A 9 -1.33 6.76 4.61
N ARG A 10 -0.65 7.75 4.02
CA ARG A 10 -1.14 9.13 3.97
C ARG A 10 -2.05 9.27 2.75
N MET A 11 -3.27 9.75 2.97
CA MET A 11 -4.26 9.99 1.92
C MET A 11 -4.97 11.32 2.18
N PRO A 12 -5.56 11.95 1.15
CA PRO A 12 -6.44 13.10 1.31
C PRO A 12 -7.57 12.85 2.32
N ALA A 13 -7.98 13.88 3.05
CA ALA A 13 -8.99 13.77 4.10
C ALA A 13 -10.34 13.23 3.56
N ASP A 14 -10.75 13.68 2.37
CA ASP A 14 -11.99 13.25 1.73
C ASP A 14 -11.99 11.74 1.38
N GLU A 15 -10.85 11.23 0.92
CA GLU A 15 -10.68 9.80 0.61
C GLU A 15 -10.70 8.96 1.88
N TYR A 16 -10.09 9.45 2.96
CA TYR A 16 -10.13 8.78 4.26
C TYR A 16 -11.55 8.69 4.81
N GLU A 17 -12.30 9.79 4.82
CA GLU A 17 -13.67 9.82 5.33
C GLU A 17 -14.59 8.93 4.48
N THR A 18 -14.38 8.90 3.15
CA THR A 18 -15.10 8.00 2.25
C THR A 18 -14.80 6.53 2.55
N LEU A 19 -13.52 6.17 2.70
CA LEU A 19 -13.09 4.81 3.05
C LEU A 19 -13.67 4.38 4.40
N ARG A 20 -13.62 5.28 5.39
CA ARG A 20 -14.17 5.05 6.72
C ARG A 20 -15.68 4.84 6.68
N GLY A 21 -16.40 5.67 5.94
CA GLY A 21 -17.85 5.54 5.77
C GLY A 21 -18.23 4.23 5.08
N TYR A 22 -17.51 3.86 4.02
CA TYR A 22 -17.72 2.60 3.32
C TYR A 22 -17.46 1.38 4.22
N ALA A 23 -16.35 1.38 4.95
CA ALA A 23 -16.00 0.34 5.91
C ALA A 23 -17.08 0.19 6.99
N PHE A 24 -17.58 1.33 7.51
CA PHE A 24 -18.67 1.35 8.49
C PHE A 24 -19.97 0.76 7.94
N VAL A 25 -20.40 1.18 6.75
CA VAL A 25 -21.67 0.69 6.13
C VAL A 25 -21.60 -0.79 5.77
N THR A 26 -20.41 -1.28 5.42
CA THR A 26 -20.20 -2.69 5.02
C THR A 26 -19.86 -3.62 6.19
N ASP A 27 -19.77 -3.10 7.42
CA ASP A 27 -19.31 -3.84 8.60
C ASP A 27 -17.92 -4.49 8.39
N ARG A 28 -17.03 -3.79 7.69
CA ARG A 28 -15.68 -4.23 7.36
C ARG A 28 -14.65 -3.36 8.05
N SER A 29 -13.46 -3.91 8.33
CA SER A 29 -12.34 -3.07 8.73
C SER A 29 -11.80 -2.31 7.51
N MET A 30 -11.34 -1.06 7.72
CA MET A 30 -10.68 -0.29 6.65
C MET A 30 -9.47 -1.05 6.07
N ASN A 31 -8.76 -1.81 6.90
CA ASN A 31 -7.63 -2.64 6.45
C ASN A 31 -8.08 -3.75 5.49
N ASP A 32 -9.22 -4.39 5.74
CA ASP A 32 -9.75 -5.43 4.86
C ASP A 32 -10.22 -4.85 3.53
N VAL A 33 -10.86 -3.67 3.57
CA VAL A 33 -11.27 -2.94 2.36
C VAL A 33 -10.05 -2.58 1.51
N VAL A 34 -9.00 -2.01 2.13
CA VAL A 34 -7.76 -1.64 1.44
C VAL A 34 -7.03 -2.87 0.90
N ARG A 35 -6.94 -3.96 1.69
CA ARG A 35 -6.30 -5.20 1.26
C ARG A 35 -7.01 -5.82 0.06
N GLU A 36 -8.34 -5.84 0.06
CA GLU A 36 -9.13 -6.33 -1.06
C GLU A 36 -8.94 -5.44 -2.29
N ALA A 37 -8.96 -4.12 -2.13
CA ALA A 37 -8.72 -3.18 -3.23
C ALA A 37 -7.34 -3.39 -3.87
N ILE A 38 -6.30 -3.60 -3.06
CA ILE A 38 -4.96 -3.95 -3.54
C ILE A 38 -4.99 -5.30 -4.28
N GLY A 39 -5.64 -6.32 -3.71
CA GLY A 39 -5.77 -7.64 -4.35
C GLY A 39 -6.44 -7.55 -5.72
N GLN A 40 -7.58 -6.85 -5.80
CA GLN A 40 -8.31 -6.61 -7.04
C GLN A 40 -7.48 -5.80 -8.05
N PHE A 41 -6.73 -4.79 -7.58
CA PHE A 41 -5.82 -4.04 -8.42
C PHE A 41 -4.76 -4.94 -9.06
N LEU A 42 -4.21 -5.89 -8.31
CA LEU A 42 -3.16 -6.81 -8.76
C LEU A 42 -3.67 -7.96 -9.64
N ILE A 43 -4.97 -8.24 -9.64
CA ILE A 43 -5.59 -9.29 -10.48
C ILE A 43 -5.79 -8.81 -11.92
N GLY A 44 -5.87 -7.50 -12.17
CA GLY A 44 -6.02 -6.95 -13.52
C GLY A 44 -4.82 -7.27 -14.43
N ASP A 45 -5.09 -7.72 -15.65
CA ASP A 45 -4.05 -7.98 -16.65
C ASP A 45 -3.15 -6.74 -16.84
N GLY A 46 -1.84 -6.95 -16.74
CA GLY A 46 -0.82 -5.90 -16.84
C GLY A 46 -0.56 -5.06 -15.58
N ARG A 47 -1.46 -5.04 -14.59
CA ARG A 47 -1.28 -4.24 -13.35
C ARG A 47 -0.29 -4.85 -12.38
N ARG A 48 -0.16 -6.18 -12.36
CA ARG A 48 0.90 -6.86 -11.60
C ARG A 48 2.29 -6.40 -12.05
N GLN A 49 2.50 -6.25 -13.36
CA GLN A 49 3.79 -5.83 -13.90
C GLN A 49 4.11 -4.37 -13.54
N GLN A 50 3.11 -3.49 -13.60
CA GLN A 50 3.24 -2.10 -13.15
C GLN A 50 3.53 -1.99 -11.64
N PHE A 51 2.87 -2.83 -10.84
CA PHE A 51 3.12 -2.88 -9.40
C PHE A 51 4.53 -3.37 -9.07
N GLU A 52 5.01 -4.41 -9.76
CA GLU A 52 6.40 -4.87 -9.64
C GLU A 52 7.41 -3.79 -10.03
N THR A 53 7.14 -3.01 -11.09
CA THR A 53 7.97 -1.85 -11.46
C THR A 53 8.00 -0.81 -10.36
N LEU A 54 6.84 -0.40 -9.82
CA LEU A 54 6.77 0.55 -8.71
C LEU A 54 7.51 0.05 -7.46
N LEU A 55 7.40 -1.25 -7.16
CA LEU A 55 8.09 -1.86 -6.03
C LEU A 55 9.61 -1.90 -6.24
N SER A 56 10.03 -2.21 -7.47
CA SER A 56 11.44 -2.19 -7.88
C SER A 56 12.04 -0.78 -7.78
N ASP A 57 11.30 0.24 -8.22
CA ASP A 57 11.71 1.64 -8.13
C ASP A 57 11.82 2.07 -6.66
N ALA A 58 10.80 1.78 -5.84
CA ALA A 58 10.84 2.06 -4.41
C ALA A 58 12.03 1.37 -3.71
N ARG A 59 12.36 0.13 -4.10
CA ARG A 59 13.53 -0.59 -3.57
C ARG A 59 14.85 0.03 -4.01
N SER A 60 14.93 0.54 -5.24
CA SER A 60 16.10 1.25 -5.75
C SER A 60 16.32 2.56 -5.00
N THR A 61 15.26 3.34 -4.79
CA THR A 61 15.30 4.57 -3.98
C THR A 61 15.64 4.29 -2.52
N TYR A 62 15.10 3.23 -1.93
CA TYR A 62 15.40 2.86 -0.54
C TYR A 62 16.85 2.39 -0.38
N ARG A 63 17.40 1.63 -1.33
CA ARG A 63 18.82 1.28 -1.36
C ARG A 63 19.70 2.52 -1.47
N ALA A 64 19.39 3.45 -2.37
CA ALA A 64 20.13 4.70 -2.50
C ALA A 64 20.06 5.58 -1.24
N ALA A 65 18.93 5.56 -0.53
CA ALA A 65 18.78 6.25 0.75
C ALA A 65 19.58 5.60 1.88
N LEU A 66 19.65 4.26 1.91
CA LEU A 66 20.48 3.50 2.86
C LEU A 66 21.97 3.69 2.59
N ASP A 67 22.39 3.70 1.32
CA ASP A 67 23.77 3.96 0.92
C ASP A 67 24.24 5.34 1.40
N LYS A 68 23.40 6.37 1.22
CA LYS A 68 23.66 7.73 1.73
C LYS A 68 23.70 7.83 3.26
N LEU A 69 23.00 6.96 3.97
CA LEU A 69 23.03 6.89 5.44
C LEU A 69 24.26 6.13 5.98
N ALA A 70 24.83 5.23 5.19
CA ALA A 70 26.05 4.50 5.54
C ALA A 70 27.34 5.30 5.26
N ASP A 71 27.25 6.31 4.37
CA ASP A 71 28.34 7.22 4.01
C ASP A 71 28.37 8.51 4.88
N SER A 72 27.76 8.47 6.09
CA SER A 72 27.80 9.54 7.11
C SER A 72 28.37 9.07 8.44
#